data_AF-A0AAW2WX39-F1
#
_entry.id   AF-A0AAW2WX39-F1
#
_cell.length_a   1.000
_cell.length_b   1.000
_cell.length_c   1.000
_cell.angle_alpha   90.00
_cell.angle_beta   90.00
_cell.angle_gamma   90.00
#
_symmetry.space_group_name_H-M   'P 1'
#
loop_
_entity.id
_entity.type
_entity.pdbx_description
1 polymer ?
#
loop_
_entity_poly.entity_id
_entity_poly.type
_entity_poly.pdbx_seq_one_letter_code
_entity_poly.pdbx_strand_id
1 'polypeptide(L)' 'MPENYQPPKFQQFNGHGDHRQHIAHFVETCNNAGTDEDLLAKQFVLSLKDAAFD' A
#
# COMPACT_ATOMS: atom_id res chain seq x y z
N MET A 1 11.46 8.21 -6.70
CA MET A 1 10.10 8.77 -6.53
C MET A 1 10.17 10.25 -6.89
N PRO A 2 9.09 10.87 -7.40
CA PRO A 2 9.05 12.31 -7.63
C PRO A 2 9.40 13.06 -6.33
N GLU A 3 10.16 14.16 -6.41
CA GLU A 3 10.66 14.88 -5.23
C GLU A 3 9.54 15.43 -4.33
N ASN A 4 8.32 15.56 -4.86
CA ASN A 4 7.15 16.06 -4.14
C ASN A 4 6.13 14.97 -3.82
N TYR A 5 6.49 13.70 -3.96
CA TYR A 5 5.61 12.58 -3.69
C TYR A 5 5.50 12.33 -2.19
N GLN A 6 4.30 12.58 -1.64
CA GLN A 6 3.97 12.15 -0.29
C GLN A 6 3.27 10.79 -0.37
N PRO A 7 3.90 9.70 0.12
CA PRO A 7 3.22 8.42 0.18
C PRO A 7 1.99 8.52 1.10
N PRO A 8 0.82 7.99 0.70
CA PRO A 8 -0.33 7.92 1.56
C PRO A 8 0.02 7.16 2.85
N LYS A 9 -0.54 7.60 3.98
CA LYS A 9 -0.43 6.84 5.22
C LYS A 9 -1.31 5.60 5.14
N PHE A 10 -0.71 4.48 4.78
CA PHE A 10 -1.36 3.18 4.87
C PHE A 10 -1.32 2.66 6.31
N GLN A 11 -2.36 1.95 6.70
CA GLN A 11 -2.28 1.09 7.88
C GLN A 11 -1.38 -0.10 7.55
N GLN A 12 -0.34 -0.31 8.34
CA GLN A 12 0.55 -1.46 8.15
C GLN A 12 -0.22 -2.76 8.34
N PHE A 13 -0.11 -3.67 7.38
CA PHE A 13 -0.72 -4.99 7.42
C PHE A 13 0.31 -6.01 7.88
N ASN A 14 -0.02 -6.71 8.96
CA ASN A 14 0.84 -7.66 9.67
C ASN A 14 0.51 -9.12 9.34
N GLY A 15 -0.17 -9.38 8.22
CA GLY A 15 -0.50 -10.74 7.78
C GLY A 15 -1.72 -11.35 8.49
N HIS A 16 -2.21 -10.70 9.55
CA HIS A 16 -3.30 -11.21 10.39
C HIS A 16 -4.60 -10.43 10.14
N GLY A 17 -5.67 -11.13 9.78
CA GLY A 17 -6.99 -10.55 9.48
C GLY A 17 -7.41 -10.78 8.03
N ASP A 18 -8.36 -9.97 7.55
CA ASP A 18 -8.93 -10.12 6.21
C ASP A 18 -8.05 -9.43 5.15
N HIS A 19 -7.22 -10.21 4.45
CA HIS A 19 -6.34 -9.73 3.38
C HIS A 19 -7.10 -9.00 2.28
N ARG A 20 -8.35 -9.40 2.00
CA ARG A 20 -9.16 -8.78 0.93
C ARG A 20 -9.55 -7.36 1.30
N GLN A 21 -9.85 -7.11 2.58
CA GLN A 21 -10.17 -5.78 3.06
C GLN A 21 -8.94 -4.85 3.01
N HIS A 22 -7.75 -5.37 3.32
CA HIS A 22 -6.50 -4.60 3.16
C HIS A 22 -6.23 -4.22 1.70
N ILE A 23 -6.36 -5.19 0.78
CA ILE A 23 -6.16 -4.93 -0.66
C ILE A 23 -7.20 -3.93 -1.19
N ALA A 24 -8.47 -4.06 -0.81
CA ALA A 24 -9.52 -3.12 -1.22
C ALA A 24 -9.21 -1.69 -0.73
N HIS A 25 -8.83 -1.54 0.53
CA HIS A 25 -8.48 -0.25 1.12
C HIS A 25 -7.22 0.35 0.49
N PHE A 26 -6.25 -0.49 0.13
CA PHE A 26 -5.05 -0.07 -0.59
C PHE A 26 -5.40 0.47 -1.98
N VAL A 27 -6.16 -0.29 -2.77
CA VAL A 27 -6.55 0.08 -4.13
C VAL A 27 -7.41 1.36 -4.14
N GLU A 28 -8.31 1.53 -3.16
CA GLU A 28 -9.12 2.76 -3.02
C GLU A 28 -8.26 3.99 -2.72
N THR A 29 -7.29 3.85 -1.80
CA THR A 29 -6.36 4.93 -1.42
C THR A 29 -5.47 5.32 -2.60
N CYS A 30 -5.08 4.33 -3.41
CA CYS A 30 -4.23 4.50 -4.59
C CYS A 30 -4.97 5.05 -5.82
N ASN A 31 -6.23 4.67 -6.03
CA ASN A 31 -7.02 5.13 -7.18
C ASN A 31 -7.25 6.65 -7.16
N ASN A 32 -7.35 7.26 -5.99
CA ASN A 32 -7.50 8.71 -5.86
C ASN A 32 -6.27 9.50 -6.30
N ALA A 33 -5.09 8.87 -6.35
CA ALA A 33 -3.82 9.56 -6.51
C ALA A 33 -3.23 9.46 -7.93
N GLY A 34 -3.95 8.87 -8.90
CA GLY A 34 -3.50 8.81 -10.31
C GLY A 34 -2.07 8.30 -10.48
N THR A 35 -1.67 7.35 -9.62
CA THR A 35 -0.27 7.04 -9.34
C THR A 35 0.26 5.95 -10.26
N ASP A 36 1.47 6.12 -10.80
CA ASP A 36 2.16 5.10 -11.61
C ASP A 36 2.16 3.71 -10.95
N GLU A 37 1.89 2.66 -11.74
CA GLU A 37 1.85 1.27 -11.27
C GLU A 37 3.12 0.83 -10.52
N ASP A 38 4.30 1.29 -10.94
CA ASP A 38 5.57 1.01 -10.26
C ASP A 38 5.61 1.60 -8.84
N LEU A 39 5.02 2.79 -8.68
CA LEU A 39 4.95 3.48 -7.41
C LEU A 39 3.92 2.83 -6.48
N LEU A 40 2.84 2.30 -7.06
CA LEU A 40 1.85 1.49 -6.36
C LEU A 40 2.47 0.19 -5.83
N ALA A 41 3.22 -0.54 -6.65
CA ALA A 41 3.89 -1.77 -6.23
C ALA A 41 4.86 -1.51 -5.07
N LYS A 42 5.65 -0.44 -5.13
CA LYS A 42 6.55 -0.04 -4.04
C LYS A 42 5.80 0.30 -2.75
N GLN A 43 4.64 0.94 -2.83
CA GLN A 43 3.84 1.27 -1.65
C GLN A 43 3.05 0.12 -1.07
N PHE A 44 2.65 -0.84 -1.91
CA PHE A 44 2.07 -2.07 -1.42
C PHE A 44 3.07 -2.80 -0.52
N VAL A 45 4.32 -2.94 -0.98
CA VAL A 45 5.41 -3.52 -0.19
C VAL A 45 5.66 -2.72 1.10
N LEU A 46 5.65 -1.39 1.07
CA LEU A 46 5.80 -0.56 2.28
C LEU A 46 4.61 -0.64 3.25
N SER A 47 3.43 -1.00 2.76
CA SER A 47 2.24 -1.23 3.59
C SER A 47 2.28 -2.59 4.30
N LEU A 48 3.12 -3.52 3.86
CA LEU A 48 3.31 -4.81 4.50
C LEU A 48 4.33 -4.70 5.63
N LYS A 49 4.06 -5.39 6.74
CA LYS A 49 4.96 -5.48 7.89
C LYS A 49 5.56 -6.88 7.94
N ASP A 50 6.78 -7.03 8.43
CA ASP A 50 7.59 -8.27 8.57
C ASP A 50 6.80 -9.61 8.56
N ALA A 51 5.78 -9.77 9.41
CA ALA A 51 4.94 -10.97 9.50
C ALA A 51 4.03 -11.27 8.27
N ALA A 52 3.93 -10.34 7.32
CA ALA A 52 3.21 -10.49 6.06
C ALA A 52 4.12 -10.89 4.89
N PHE A 53 5.44 -10.88 5.09
CA PHE A 53 6.44 -11.32 4.12
C PHE A 53 6.93 -12.76 4.34
N ASP A 54 6.50 -13.41 5.43
CA ASP A 54 6.80 -14.81 5.78
C ASP A 54 6.12 -15.80 4.83
#